data_AF-B8Y6D5-F1
#
_entry.id   AF-B8Y6D5-F1
#
_cell.length_a   1.000
_cell.length_b   1.000
_cell.length_c   1.000
_cell.angle_alpha   90.00
_cell.angle_beta   90.00
_cell.angle_gamma   90.00
#
_symmetry.space_group_name_H-M   'P 1'
#
loop_
_entity.id
_entity.type
_entity.pdbx_description
1 polymer ?
#
loop_
_entity_poly.entity_id
_entity_poly.type
_entity_poly.pdbx_seq_one_letter_code
_entity_poly.pdbx_strand_id
1 'polypeptide(L)' 'GSLLGVCLILQILTGLFLAMHYTSDTTTAFSSVTHICRDVNYGWIIRYLHANGAS' A
#
# COMPACT_ATOMS: atom_id res chain seq x y z
N GLY A 1 10.76 -12.70 17.30
CA GLY A 1 11.21 -13.16 15.98
C GLY A 1 10.06 -13.34 15.01
N SER A 2 9.15 -14.29 15.29
CA SER A 2 8.02 -14.65 14.41
C SER A 2 7.12 -13.49 14.00
N LEU A 3 6.77 -12.59 14.94
CA LEU A 3 5.92 -11.42 14.64
C LEU A 3 6.57 -10.47 13.61
N LEU A 4 7.89 -10.29 13.68
CA LEU A 4 8.64 -9.50 12.69
C LEU A 4 8.64 -10.18 11.32
N GLY A 5 8.70 -11.52 11.28
CA GLY A 5 8.58 -12.28 10.04
C GLY A 5 7.20 -12.12 9.38
N VAL A 6 6.13 -12.15 10.19
CA VAL A 6 4.76 -11.89 9.71
C VAL A 6 4.62 -10.46 9.21
N CYS A 7 5.15 -9.48 9.95
CA CYS A 7 5.17 -8.08 9.53
C CYS A 7 5.88 -7.89 8.17
N LEU A 8 7.02 -8.54 7.97
CA LEU A 8 7.76 -8.48 6.71
C LEU A 8 6.95 -9.03 5.52
N ILE A 9 6.32 -10.19 5.69
CA ILE A 9 5.48 -10.80 4.65
C ILE A 9 4.30 -9.87 4.32
N LEU A 10 3.62 -9.33 5.33
CA LEU A 10 2.52 -8.39 5.14
C LEU A 10 2.96 -7.13 4.40
N GLN A 11 4.11 -6.55 4.74
CA GLN A 11 4.63 -5.36 4.07
C GLN A 11 5.02 -5.60 2.61
N ILE A 12 5.63 -6.75 2.30
CA ILE A 12 5.98 -7.11 0.91
C ILE A 12 4.71 -7.26 0.06
N LEU A 13 3.71 -8.01 0.55
CA LEU A 13 2.48 -8.26 -0.20
C LEU A 13 1.66 -6.98 -0.42
N THR A 14 1.45 -6.21 0.64
CA THR A 14 0.70 -4.94 0.54
C THR A 14 1.45 -3.89 -0.26
N GLY A 15 2.78 -3.81 -0.14
CA GLY A 15 3.62 -2.89 -0.89
C GLY A 15 3.63 -3.19 -2.38
N LEU A 16 3.74 -4.48 -2.76
CA LEU A 16 3.67 -4.89 -4.16
C LEU A 16 2.31 -4.55 -4.78
N PHE A 17 1.22 -4.77 -4.06
CA PHE A 17 -0.12 -4.40 -4.52
C PHE A 17 -0.27 -2.88 -4.72
N LEU A 18 0.21 -2.08 -3.78
CA LEU A 18 0.19 -0.62 -3.89
C LEU A 18 1.04 -0.15 -5.08
N ALA A 19 2.20 -0.75 -5.32
CA ALA A 19 3.08 -0.42 -6.44
C ALA A 19 2.43 -0.69 -7.81
N MET A 20 1.55 -1.68 -7.94
CA MET A 20 0.83 -1.93 -9.20
C MET A 20 -0.16 -0.82 -9.58
N HIS A 21 -0.61 -0.01 -8.62
CA HIS A 21 -1.59 1.06 -8.82
C HIS A 21 -1.01 2.47 -8.61
N TYR A 22 0.24 2.57 -8.17
CA TYR A 22 0.91 3.83 -7.87
C TYR A 22 1.74 4.31 -9.07
N THR A 23 1.71 5.63 -9.31
CA THR A 23 2.54 6.29 -10.32
C THR A 23 3.58 7.16 -9.63
N SER A 24 4.86 7.00 -10.01
CA SER A 24 5.99 7.72 -9.40
C SER A 24 6.22 9.14 -9.92
N ASP A 25 5.47 9.57 -10.94
CA ASP A 25 5.56 10.92 -11.47
C ASP A 25 4.99 11.94 -10.47
N THR A 26 5.74 13.01 -10.20
CA THR A 26 5.40 14.00 -9.16
C THR A 26 4.08 14.72 -9.38
N THR A 27 3.59 14.81 -10.64
CA THR A 27 2.32 15.46 -10.96
C THR A 27 1.12 14.54 -10.77
N THR A 28 1.33 13.22 -10.85
CA THR A 28 0.28 12.19 -10.74
C THR A 28 0.40 11.29 -9.50
N ALA A 29 1.45 11.46 -8.69
CA ALA A 29 1.68 10.67 -7.49
C ALA A 29 0.50 10.77 -6.51
N PHE A 30 0.02 12.00 -6.24
CA PHE A 30 -1.12 12.19 -5.35
C PHE A 30 -2.42 11.63 -5.94
N SER A 31 -2.67 11.84 -7.25
CA SER A 31 -3.88 11.35 -7.89
C SER A 31 -3.91 9.81 -7.93
N SER A 32 -2.78 9.14 -8.15
CA SER A 32 -2.68 7.67 -8.07
C SER A 32 -3.00 7.13 -6.68
N VAL A 33 -2.57 7.82 -5.62
CA VAL A 33 -2.95 7.49 -4.23
C VAL A 33 -4.44 7.69 -3.99
N THR A 34 -5.06 8.74 -4.55
CA THR A 34 -6.51 8.93 -4.44
C THR A 34 -7.29 7.84 -5.20
N HIS A 35 -6.79 7.42 -6.35
CA HIS A 35 -7.35 6.31 -7.14
C HIS A 35 -7.28 4.99 -6.35
N ILE A 36 -6.15 4.69 -5.70
CA ILE A 36 -6.04 3.52 -4.80
C ILE A 36 -7.08 3.57 -3.67
N CYS A 37 -7.31 4.75 -3.07
CA CYS A 37 -8.25 4.87 -1.96
C CYS A 37 -9.72 4.74 -2.38
N ARG A 38 -10.09 5.19 -3.58
CA ARG A 38 -11.50 5.35 -3.98
C ARG A 38 -11.96 4.37 -5.05
N ASP A 39 -11.07 3.99 -5.96
CA ASP A 39 -11.43 3.28 -7.18
C ASP A 39 -10.95 1.81 -7.15
N VAL A 40 -9.91 1.51 -6.35
CA VAL A 40 -9.43 0.14 -6.14
C VAL A 40 -10.22 -0.55 -5.02
N ASN A 41 -10.76 -1.73 -5.31
CA ASN A 41 -11.49 -2.54 -4.32
C ASN A 41 -10.62 -2.82 -3.08
N TYR A 42 -11.13 -2.46 -1.89
CA TYR A 42 -10.41 -2.54 -0.62
C TYR A 42 -9.06 -1.79 -0.59
N GLY A 43 -8.78 -0.93 -1.58
CA GLY A 43 -7.49 -0.25 -1.69
C GLY A 43 -7.22 0.68 -0.51
N TRP A 44 -8.26 1.28 0.08
CA TRP A 44 -8.14 2.04 1.33
C TRP A 44 -7.66 1.18 2.51
N ILE A 45 -8.20 -0.04 2.67
CA ILE A 45 -7.78 -0.99 3.72
C ILE A 45 -6.33 -1.42 3.49
N ILE A 46 -5.97 -1.76 2.26
CA ILE A 46 -4.60 -2.20 1.93
C ILE A 46 -3.59 -1.08 2.20
N ARG A 47 -3.92 0.16 1.84
CA ARG A 47 -3.08 1.32 2.15
C ARG A 47 -2.91 1.53 3.66
N TYR A 48 -3.98 1.43 4.43
CA TYR A 48 -3.90 1.55 5.89
C TYR A 48 -3.12 0.40 6.52
N LEU A 49 -3.28 -0.83 6.02
CA LEU A 49 -2.52 -1.97 6.51
C LEU A 49 -1.02 -1.78 6.26
N HIS A 50 -0.64 -1.30 5.07
CA HIS A 50 0.75 -1.03 4.73
C HIS A 50 1.36 0.11 5.55
N ALA A 51 0.60 1.19 5.78
CA ALA A 51 1.07 2.35 6.53
C ALA A 51 1.17 2.06 8.03
N ASN A 52 0.15 1.44 8.63
CA ASN A 52 0.16 1.11 10.06
C ASN A 52 1.06 -0.10 10.38
N GLY A 53 1.23 -1.03 9.43
CA GLY A 53 2.13 -2.18 9.58
C GLY A 53 3.61 -1.80 9.58
N ALA A 54 3.96 -0.58 9.18
CA ALA A 54 5.34 -0.06 9.22
C ALA A 54 5.68 0.69 10.52
N SER A 55 4.72 0.88 11.43
CA SER A 55 4.88 1.62 12.69
C SER A 55 5.64 0.85 13.77
#